data_AF-A0A843H8Q4-F1
#
_entry.id   AF-A0A843H8Q4-F1
#
_cell.length_a   1.000
_cell.length_b   1.000
_cell.length_c   1.000
_cell.angle_alpha   90.00
_cell.angle_beta   90.00
_cell.angle_gamma   90.00
#
_symmetry.space_group_name_H-M   'P 1'
#
loop_
_entity.id
_entity.type
_entity.pdbx_description
1 polymer ?
#
loop_
_entity_poly.entity_id
_entity_poly.type
_entity_poly.pdbx_seq_one_letter_code
_entity_poly.pdbx_strand_id
1 'polypeptide(L)'
;MPTIQEKMEAIKSYLQGMIKPEMEVNTITSINDQIKMCDEVIEDSKKTQDELVQAKEVIIKVVKNSGSSDTPKDDSNPVSKTPRSLEEIAKEISNKKE
;
A
#
# COMPACT_ATOMS: atom_id res chain seq x y z
N MET A 1 -11.73 12.79 -5.44
CA MET A 1 -10.52 13.55 -5.05
C MET A 1 -9.34 12.83 -5.69
N PRO A 2 -8.45 13.52 -6.42
CA PRO A 2 -7.28 12.88 -7.04
C PRO A 2 -6.33 12.34 -5.97
N THR A 3 -5.74 11.19 -6.26
CA THR A 3 -4.72 10.51 -5.46
C THR A 3 -3.44 11.34 -5.40
N ILE A 4 -2.56 10.99 -4.46
CA ILE A 4 -1.23 11.64 -4.34
C ILE A 4 -0.42 11.43 -5.63
N GLN A 5 -0.48 10.24 -6.23
CA GLN A 5 0.18 9.94 -7.50
C GLN A 5 -0.31 10.86 -8.62
N GLU A 6 -1.63 10.96 -8.83
CA GLU A 6 -2.21 11.81 -9.89
C GLU A 6 -1.84 13.29 -9.69
N LYS A 7 -1.78 13.77 -8.45
CA LYS A 7 -1.35 15.14 -8.14
C LYS A 7 0.13 15.35 -8.46
N MET A 8 1.00 14.41 -8.10
CA MET A 8 2.44 14.53 -8.37
C MET A 8 2.76 14.40 -9.86
N GLU A 9 2.05 13.55 -10.60
CA GLU A 9 2.17 13.46 -12.07
C GLU A 9 1.77 14.79 -12.74
N ALA A 10 0.73 15.46 -12.25
CA ALA A 10 0.33 16.78 -12.75
C ALA A 10 1.39 17.87 -12.46
N ILE A 11 1.95 17.89 -11.25
CA ILE A 11 3.03 18.82 -10.86
C ILE A 11 4.28 18.58 -11.72
N LYS A 12 4.69 17.32 -11.87
CA LYS A 12 5.82 16.93 -12.73
C LYS A 12 5.62 17.44 -14.17
N SER A 13 4.44 17.20 -14.73
CA SER A 13 4.11 17.62 -16.10
C SER A 13 4.16 19.15 -16.24
N TYR A 14 3.67 19.87 -15.24
CA TYR A 14 3.75 21.33 -15.18
C TYR A 14 5.21 21.81 -15.15
N LEU A 15 6.05 21.25 -14.27
CA LEU A 15 7.46 21.61 -14.15
C LEU A 15 8.24 21.33 -15.44
N GLN A 16 8.01 20.18 -16.08
CA GLN A 16 8.62 19.85 -17.37
C GLN A 16 8.24 20.86 -18.46
N GLY A 17 6.97 21.31 -18.48
CA GLY A 17 6.51 22.35 -19.40
C GLY A 17 7.06 23.75 -19.15
N MET A 18 7.65 24.00 -17.98
CA MET A 18 8.30 25.28 -17.66
C MET A 18 9.71 25.41 -18.26
N ILE A 19 10.39 24.29 -18.55
CA ILE A 19 11.76 24.32 -19.06
C ILE A 19 11.78 24.84 -20.49
N LYS A 20 12.55 25.92 -20.73
CA LYS A 20 12.80 26.46 -22.07
C LYS A 20 14.30 26.52 -22.36
N PRO A 21 14.72 26.37 -23.64
CA PRO A 21 16.13 26.40 -24.01
C PRO A 21 16.87 27.68 -23.62
N GLU A 22 16.17 28.82 -23.59
CA GLU A 22 16.72 30.13 -23.24
C GLU A 22 16.85 30.40 -21.73
N MET A 23 16.44 29.46 -20.87
CA MET A 23 16.53 29.62 -19.41
C MET A 23 17.95 29.44 -18.89
N GLU A 24 18.25 30.11 -17.78
CA GLU A 24 19.52 29.92 -17.08
C GLU A 24 19.68 28.49 -16.60
N VAL A 25 20.89 27.93 -16.79
CA VAL A 25 21.22 26.55 -16.41
C VAL A 25 20.89 26.27 -14.94
N ASN A 26 21.17 27.19 -14.03
CA ASN A 26 20.85 27.02 -12.60
C ASN A 26 19.35 26.87 -12.34
N THR A 27 18.52 27.58 -13.10
CA THR A 27 17.06 27.47 -13.00
C THR A 27 16.58 26.13 -13.55
N ILE A 28 17.14 25.70 -14.70
CA ILE A 28 16.85 24.39 -15.30
C ILE A 28 17.22 23.26 -14.32
N THR A 29 18.41 23.34 -13.71
CA THR A 29 18.85 22.37 -12.70
C THR A 29 17.89 22.32 -11.51
N SER A 30 17.48 23.47 -10.98
CA SER A 30 16.53 23.52 -9.86
C SER A 30 15.17 22.91 -10.21
N ILE A 31 14.65 23.15 -11.42
CA ILE A 31 13.40 22.52 -11.89
C ILE A 31 13.58 21.00 -12.02
N ASN A 32 14.71 20.54 -12.55
CA ASN A 32 15.01 19.11 -12.66
C ASN A 32 15.11 18.43 -11.29
N ASP A 33 15.68 19.09 -10.28
CA ASP A 33 15.70 18.58 -8.90
C ASP A 33 14.27 18.42 -8.35
N GLN A 34 13.38 19.36 -8.63
CA GLN A 34 11.97 19.26 -8.25
C GLN A 34 11.22 18.15 -9.00
N ILE A 35 11.51 17.96 -10.29
CA ILE A 35 10.98 16.83 -11.07
C ILE A 35 11.41 15.51 -10.47
N LYS A 36 12.69 15.39 -10.05
CA LYS A 36 13.21 14.19 -9.40
C LYS A 36 12.49 13.91 -8.08
N MET A 37 12.25 14.93 -7.26
CA MET A 37 11.46 14.77 -6.03
C MET A 37 10.02 14.28 -6.33
N CYS A 38 9.39 14.74 -7.41
CA CYS A 38 8.07 14.22 -7.81
C CYS A 38 8.13 12.73 -8.15
N ASP A 39 9.19 12.28 -8.84
CA ASP A 39 9.39 10.88 -9.20
C ASP A 39 9.55 9.98 -7.98
N GLU A 40 10.33 10.42 -6.99
CA GLU A 40 10.52 9.69 -5.72
C GLU A 40 9.18 9.49 -4.98
N VAL A 41 8.35 10.53 -4.88
CA VAL A 41 7.01 10.42 -4.24
C VAL A 41 6.07 9.51 -5.02
N ILE A 42 6.13 9.54 -6.36
CA ILE A 42 5.31 8.65 -7.21
C ILE A 42 5.72 7.18 -7.01
N GLU A 43 7.01 6.90 -6.96
CA GLU A 43 7.53 5.54 -6.73
C GLU A 43 7.14 5.01 -5.35
N ASP A 44 7.34 5.79 -4.30
CA ASP A 44 6.95 5.43 -2.93
C ASP A 44 5.44 5.18 -2.80
N SER A 45 4.64 5.99 -3.50
CA SER A 45 3.19 5.82 -3.54
C SER A 45 2.78 4.50 -4.19
N LYS A 46 3.42 4.12 -5.30
CA LYS A 46 3.18 2.84 -5.98
C LYS A 46 3.55 1.66 -5.09
N LYS A 47 4.74 1.71 -4.47
CA LYS A 47 5.17 0.67 -3.53
C LYS A 47 4.19 0.48 -2.38
N THR A 48 3.71 1.57 -1.80
CA THR A 48 2.69 1.52 -0.73
C THR A 48 1.39 0.89 -1.21
N GLN A 49 0.94 1.21 -2.44
CA GLN A 49 -0.25 0.59 -3.02
C GLN A 49 -0.07 -0.92 -3.23
N ASP A 50 1.10 -1.35 -3.72
CA ASP A 50 1.40 -2.77 -3.92
C ASP A 50 1.40 -3.55 -2.60
N GLU A 51 2.00 -2.98 -1.55
CA GLU A 51 1.99 -3.56 -0.19
C GLU A 51 0.55 -3.68 0.36
N LEU A 52 -0.30 -2.67 0.13
CA LEU A 52 -1.71 -2.70 0.52
C LEU A 52 -2.51 -3.75 -0.25
N VAL A 53 -2.27 -3.90 -1.56
CA VAL A 53 -2.89 -4.94 -2.38
C VAL A 53 -2.50 -6.33 -1.87
N GLN A 54 -1.21 -6.56 -1.59
CA GLN A 54 -0.74 -7.82 -1.04
C GLN A 54 -1.37 -8.11 0.33
N ALA A 55 -1.43 -7.11 1.22
CA ALA A 55 -2.07 -7.26 2.53
C ALA A 55 -3.56 -7.63 2.39
N LYS A 56 -4.28 -6.99 1.44
CA LYS A 56 -5.68 -7.29 1.14
C LYS A 56 -5.86 -8.74 0.65
N GLU A 57 -4.98 -9.23 -0.20
CA GLU A 57 -5.03 -10.62 -0.68
C GLU A 57 -4.84 -11.63 0.46
N VAL A 58 -3.90 -11.37 1.37
CA VAL A 58 -3.68 -12.20 2.56
C VAL A 58 -4.94 -12.26 3.42
N ILE A 59 -5.58 -11.12 3.69
CA ILE A 59 -6.83 -11.06 4.47
C ILE A 59 -7.93 -11.89 3.80
N ILE A 60 -8.14 -11.72 2.48
CA ILE A 60 -9.14 -12.48 1.73
C ILE A 60 -8.88 -13.99 1.83
N LYS A 61 -7.62 -14.43 1.74
CA LYS A 61 -7.25 -15.84 1.88
C LYS A 61 -7.56 -16.39 3.27
N VAL A 62 -7.23 -15.64 4.33
CA VAL A 62 -7.54 -16.02 5.72
C VAL A 62 -9.05 -16.16 5.91
N VAL A 63 -9.84 -15.18 5.45
CA VAL A 63 -11.31 -15.20 5.56
C VAL A 63 -11.92 -16.37 4.77
N LYS A 64 -11.46 -16.63 3.54
CA LYS A 64 -11.94 -17.77 2.74
C LYS A 64 -11.61 -19.13 3.37
N ASN A 65 -10.40 -19.27 3.93
CA ASN A 65 -9.99 -20.52 4.60
C ASN A 65 -10.68 -20.74 5.96
N SER A 66 -11.21 -19.68 6.58
CA SER A 66 -12.02 -19.79 7.80
C SER A 66 -13.51 -20.03 7.53
N GLY A 67 -13.93 -20.01 6.25
CA GLY A 67 -15.30 -20.30 5.81
C GLY A 67 -15.57 -21.77 5.42
N SER A 68 -14.54 -22.63 5.37
CA SER A 68 -14.69 -24.07 5.08
C SER A 68 -14.64 -24.89 6.36
N SER A 69 -15.62 -24.68 7.25
CA SER A 69 -16.00 -25.74 8.18
C SER A 69 -17.20 -26.44 7.56
N ASP A 70 -16.94 -27.50 6.79
CA ASP A 70 -17.87 -28.63 6.77
C ASP A 70 -18.07 -29.02 8.23
N THR A 71 -19.16 -28.57 8.85
CA THR A 71 -19.55 -29.04 10.18
C THR A 71 -19.98 -30.49 10.03
N PRO A 72 -19.28 -31.48 10.60
CA PRO A 72 -19.91 -32.75 10.88
C PRO A 72 -21.04 -32.44 11.87
N LYS A 73 -22.28 -32.79 11.52
CA LYS A 73 -23.36 -32.87 12.50
C LYS A 73 -23.01 -34.03 13.43
N ASP A 74 -22.26 -33.78 14.49
CA ASP A 74 -22.04 -34.74 15.56
C ASP A 74 -22.46 -34.11 16.89
N ASP A 75 -23.56 -34.64 17.42
CA ASP A 75 -24.34 -34.18 18.57
C ASP A 75 -23.61 -34.46 19.90
N SER A 76 -22.36 -34.01 20.05
CA SER A 76 -21.59 -34.23 21.28
C SER A 76 -20.60 -33.09 21.53
N ASN A 77 -21.03 -32.08 22.29
CA ASN A 77 -20.17 -31.00 22.78
C ASN A 77 -19.08 -31.59 23.71
N PRO A 78 -17.77 -31.32 23.51
CA PRO A 78 -17.13 -30.32 24.38
C PRO A 78 -15.95 -29.55 23.75
N VAL A 79 -15.68 -28.37 24.33
CA VAL A 79 -14.53 -27.46 24.11
C VAL A 79 -14.68 -26.52 22.91
N SER A 80 -15.29 -25.37 23.21
CA SER A 80 -15.20 -24.13 22.47
C SER A 80 -13.73 -23.73 22.26
N LYS A 81 -13.13 -24.19 21.16
CA LYS A 81 -11.96 -23.50 20.57
C LYS A 81 -12.51 -22.27 19.86
N THR A 82 -12.65 -21.18 20.59
CA THR A 82 -12.90 -19.86 20.01
C THR A 82 -11.85 -19.60 18.94
N PRO A 83 -12.24 -19.24 17.70
CA PRO A 83 -11.28 -18.83 16.70
C PRO A 83 -10.48 -17.63 17.25
N ARG A 84 -9.16 -17.68 17.07
CA ARG A 84 -8.25 -16.58 17.46
C ARG A 84 -8.83 -15.26 16.94
N SER A 85 -8.95 -14.28 17.83
CA SER A 85 -9.48 -12.98 17.46
C SER A 85 -8.54 -12.31 16.46
N LEU A 86 -9.08 -11.50 15.54
CA LEU A 86 -8.28 -10.70 14.61
C LEU A 86 -7.26 -9.81 15.36
N GLU A 87 -7.56 -9.45 16.60
CA GLU A 87 -6.69 -8.68 17.48
C GLU A 87 -5.46 -9.47 17.95
N GLU A 88 -5.59 -10.78 18.20
CA GLU A 88 -4.46 -11.66 18.53
C GLU A 88 -3.54 -11.86 17.33
N ILE A 89 -4.12 -12.00 16.13
CA ILE A 89 -3.35 -12.15 14.88
C ILE A 89 -2.58 -10.86 14.57
N ALA A 90 -3.21 -9.69 14.74
CA ALA A 90 -2.54 -8.41 14.55
C ALA A 90 -1.37 -8.21 15.54
N LYS A 91 -1.52 -8.61 16.81
CA LYS A 91 -0.44 -8.58 17.82
C LYS A 91 0.71 -9.51 17.46
N GLU A 92 0.43 -10.70 16.93
CA GLU A 92 1.46 -11.69 16.55
C GLU A 92 2.29 -11.22 15.34
N ILE A 93 1.69 -10.49 14.40
CA ILE A 93 2.41 -9.88 13.26
C ILE A 93 3.30 -8.72 13.73
N SER A 94 2.82 -7.89 14.67
CA SER A 94 3.60 -6.77 15.21
C SER A 94 4.86 -7.21 15.96
N ASN A 95 4.90 -8.44 16.49
CA ASN A 95 6.00 -8.97 17.28
C ASN A 95 7.05 -9.77 16.48
N LYS A 96 6.94 -9.86 15.14
CA LYS A 96 7.89 -10.60 14.28
C LYS A 96 8.98 -9.74 13.62
N LYS A 97 9.31 -8.59 14.22
CA LYS A 97 10.34 -7.64 13.71
C LYS A 97 11.63 -7.62 14.55
N GLU A 98 11.99 -8.73 15.16
CA GLU A 98 13.33 -8.98 15.73
C GLU A 98 13.97 -10.21 15.08
#